data_AF-A0A831UFE9-F1
#
_entry.id   AF-A0A831UFE9-F1
#
_cell.length_a   1.000
_cell.length_b   1.000
_cell.length_c   1.000
_cell.angle_alpha   90.00
_cell.angle_beta   90.00
_cell.angle_gamma   90.00
#
_symmetry.space_group_name_H-M   'P 1'
#
loop_
_entity.id
_entity.type
_entity.pdbx_description
1 polymer ?
#
loop_
_entity_poly.entity_id
_entity_poly.type
_entity_poly.pdbx_seq_one_letter_code
_entity_poly.pdbx_strand_id
1 'polypeptide(L)' 'MADGSILHIKEYLFSDHSRKYAYHWEDAAGNLLLRWDNAEHWEEIPTYPHHRHVGSDRNVQPSDQTDLESVLLEISARIT' A
#
# COMPACT_ATOMS: atom_id res chain seq x y z
N MET A 1 -9.05 -5.35 -11.18
CA MET A 1 -9.38 -4.04 -11.81
C MET A 1 -9.68 -4.26 -13.29
N ALA A 2 -10.18 -3.25 -14.02
CA ALA A 2 -10.59 -3.39 -15.42
C ALA A 2 -9.44 -3.79 -16.38
N ASP A 3 -8.21 -3.39 -16.05
CA ASP A 3 -6.96 -3.72 -16.76
C ASP A 3 -6.37 -5.10 -16.39
N GLY A 4 -7.08 -5.88 -15.55
CA GLY A 4 -6.60 -7.17 -15.06
C GLY A 4 -5.66 -7.11 -13.86
N SER A 5 -5.26 -5.91 -13.40
CA SER A 5 -4.46 -5.76 -12.16
C SER A 5 -5.27 -6.16 -10.92
N ILE A 6 -4.60 -6.55 -9.85
CA ILE A 6 -5.21 -7.07 -8.62
C ILE A 6 -4.78 -6.22 -7.43
N LEU A 7 -5.75 -5.76 -6.63
CA LEU A 7 -5.51 -5.13 -5.33
C LEU A 7 -5.86 -6.12 -4.21
N HIS A 8 -4.86 -6.57 -3.47
CA HIS A 8 -5.04 -7.34 -2.25
C HIS A 8 -5.14 -6.39 -1.06
N ILE A 9 -6.13 -6.61 -0.20
CA ILE A 9 -6.43 -5.75 0.94
C ILE A 9 -6.27 -6.55 2.23
N LYS A 10 -5.42 -6.06 3.14
CA LYS A 10 -5.37 -6.49 4.53
C LYS A 10 -5.52 -5.27 5.41
N GLU A 11 -6.49 -5.30 6.31
CA GLU A 11 -6.73 -4.22 7.26
C GLU A 11 -7.26 -4.77 8.58
N TYR A 12 -6.67 -4.32 9.67
CA TYR A 12 -7.01 -4.71 11.03
C TYR A 12 -7.23 -3.46 11.86
N LEU A 13 -8.36 -3.41 12.54
CA LEU A 13 -8.67 -2.40 13.56
C LEU A 13 -8.66 -3.10 14.91
N PHE A 14 -7.83 -2.60 15.83
CA PHE A 14 -7.70 -3.15 17.17
C PHE A 14 -8.58 -2.38 18.16
N SER A 15 -8.81 -2.99 19.34
CA SER A 15 -9.64 -2.40 20.40
C SER A 15 -9.09 -1.09 20.97
N ASP A 16 -7.77 -0.86 20.84
CA ASP A 16 -7.10 0.38 21.25
C ASP A 16 -7.14 1.46 20.16
N HIS A 17 -7.95 1.25 19.11
CA HIS A 17 -8.05 2.10 17.91
C HIS A 17 -6.78 2.14 17.05
N SER A 18 -5.75 1.37 17.38
CA SER A 18 -4.63 1.18 16.47
C SER A 18 -5.07 0.42 15.23
N ARG A 19 -4.32 0.60 14.15
CA ARG A 19 -4.65 0.08 12.83
C ARG A 19 -3.41 -0.54 12.20
N LYS A 20 -3.55 -1.70 11.57
CA LYS A 20 -2.54 -2.29 10.69
C LYS A 20 -3.13 -2.49 9.31
N TYR A 21 -2.39 -2.11 8.26
CA TYR A 21 -2.85 -2.26 6.89
C TYR A 21 -1.72 -2.66 5.96
N ALA A 22 -2.08 -3.41 4.92
CA ALA A 22 -1.24 -3.66 3.76
C ALA A 22 -2.14 -3.70 2.52
N TYR A 23 -1.90 -2.78 1.59
CA TYR A 23 -2.61 -2.67 0.33
C TYR A 23 -1.64 -3.00 -0.79
N HIS A 24 -1.71 -4.21 -1.35
CA HIS A 24 -0.75 -4.70 -2.34
C HIS A 24 -1.42 -4.69 -3.71
N TRP A 25 -0.95 -3.81 -4.60
CA TRP A 25 -1.41 -3.70 -5.97
C TRP A 25 -0.37 -4.30 -6.92
N GLU A 26 -0.80 -5.26 -7.74
CA GLU A 26 0.04 -5.99 -8.69
C GLU A 26 -0.59 -6.03 -10.08
N ASP A 27 0.25 -6.14 -11.10
CA ASP A 27 -0.20 -6.31 -12.48
C ASP A 27 -0.80 -7.71 -12.71
N ALA A 28 -1.36 -7.94 -13.90
CA ALA A 28 -1.96 -9.23 -14.25
C ALA A 28 -0.95 -10.41 -14.29
N ALA A 29 0.36 -10.14 -14.30
CA ALA A 29 1.42 -11.13 -14.21
C ALA A 29 1.92 -11.36 -12.77
N GLY A 30 1.35 -10.66 -11.78
CA GLY A 30 1.73 -10.75 -10.37
C GLY A 30 2.96 -9.91 -10.01
N ASN A 31 3.40 -9.00 -10.87
CA ASN A 31 4.49 -8.09 -10.52
C ASN A 31 3.94 -6.96 -9.64
N LEU A 32 4.64 -6.68 -8.54
CA LEU A 32 4.31 -5.58 -7.64
C LEU A 32 4.34 -4.24 -8.40
N LEU A 33 3.24 -3.50 -8.35
CA LEU A 33 3.17 -2.12 -8.84
C LEU A 33 3.41 -1.15 -7.69
N LEU A 34 2.54 -1.22 -6.67
CA LEU A 34 2.70 -0.52 -5.40
C LEU A 34 2.20 -1.36 -4.23
N ARG A 35 2.81 -1.18 -3.07
CA ARG A 35 2.22 -1.63 -1.82
C ARG A 35 2.31 -0.54 -0.77
N TRP A 36 1.19 -0.18 -0.15
CA TRP A 36 1.18 0.72 1.01
C TRP A 36 1.09 -0.13 2.28
N ASP A 37 1.91 0.20 3.27
CA ASP A 37 2.04 -0.60 4.49
C ASP A 37 2.31 0.31 5.71
N ASN A 38 2.05 -0.21 6.90
CA ASN A 38 2.45 0.41 8.17
C ASN A 38 3.11 -0.58 9.15
N ALA A 39 3.72 -1.64 8.62
CA ALA A 39 4.64 -2.49 9.36
C ALA A 39 5.84 -1.67 9.87
N GLU A 40 6.23 -1.96 11.12
CA GLU A 40 7.27 -1.24 11.88
C GLU A 40 8.68 -1.72 11.47
N HIS A 41 9.02 -1.59 10.19
CA HIS A 41 10.29 -2.10 9.64
C HIS A 41 11.32 -1.02 9.32
N TRP A 42 10.91 0.23 9.06
CA TRP A 42 11.74 1.28 8.44
C TRP A 42 11.77 2.56 9.28
N GLU A 43 12.36 2.49 10.48
CA GLU A 43 12.42 3.60 11.45
C GLU A 43 13.08 4.88 10.90
N GLU A 44 13.95 4.75 9.91
CA GLU A 44 14.65 5.85 9.27
C GLU A 44 13.81 6.64 8.25
N ILE A 45 12.64 6.12 7.85
CA ILE A 45 11.75 6.82 6.92
C ILE A 45 11.01 7.95 7.64
N PRO A 46 10.95 9.17 7.08
CA PRO A 46 10.29 10.32 7.73
C PRO A 46 8.82 10.14 8.09
N THR A 47 8.14 9.17 7.46
CA THR A 47 6.71 8.86 7.64
C THR A 47 6.48 7.60 8.49
N TYR A 48 7.51 7.09 9.17
CA TYR A 48 7.42 5.89 9.99
C TYR A 48 6.17 5.89 10.92
N PRO A 49 5.42 4.77 10.99
CA PRO A 49 5.67 3.47 10.35
C PRO A 49 5.17 3.37 8.90
N HIS A 50 4.54 4.42 8.39
CA HIS A 50 3.89 4.43 7.10
C HIS A 50 4.92 4.52 5.97
N HIS A 51 4.78 3.64 5.00
CA HIS A 51 5.66 3.59 3.85
C HIS A 51 4.94 2.95 2.66
N ARG A 52 5.58 3.05 1.50
CA ARG A 52 5.15 2.30 0.32
C ARG A 52 6.32 1.64 -0.39
N HIS A 53 6.08 0.46 -0.95
CA HIS A 53 6.97 -0.21 -1.88
C HIS A 53 6.57 0.14 -3.32
N VAL A 54 7.54 0.44 -4.19
CA VAL A 54 7.26 0.86 -5.58
C VAL A 54 8.00 -0.04 -6.56
N GLY A 55 7.27 -0.89 -7.30
CA GLY A 55 7.82 -1.81 -8.30
C GLY A 55 8.64 -2.99 -7.74
N SER A 56 9.02 -2.94 -6.46
CA SER A 56 9.85 -3.95 -5.78
C SER A 56 9.75 -3.80 -4.27
N ASP A 57 9.81 -4.90 -3.52
CA ASP A 57 9.86 -4.89 -2.06
C ASP A 57 11.06 -4.12 -1.50
N ARG A 58 12.14 -3.97 -2.28
CA ARG A 58 13.37 -3.26 -1.85
C ARG A 58 13.32 -1.76 -2.10
N ASN A 59 12.39 -1.26 -2.91
CA ASN A 59 12.25 0.16 -3.21
C ASN A 59 11.21 0.77 -2.29
N VAL A 60 11.63 1.06 -1.06
CA VAL A 60 10.79 1.62 -0.01
C VAL A 60 10.86 3.15 -0.08
N GLN A 61 9.69 3.78 -0.06
CA GLN A 61 9.56 5.24 -0.13
C GLN A 61 8.66 5.76 0.99
N PRO A 62 8.87 7.00 1.44
CA PRO A 62 7.95 7.68 2.34
C PRO A 62 6.54 7.71 1.76
N SER A 63 5.55 7.50 2.63
CA SER A 63 4.14 7.66 2.33
C SER A 63 3.45 8.04 3.61
N ASP A 64 2.65 9.10 3.60
CA ASP A 64 1.79 9.40 4.73
C ASP A 64 0.83 8.23 4.97
N GLN A 65 0.24 8.21 6.17
CA GLN A 65 -0.84 7.28 6.50
C GLN A 65 -1.93 7.35 5.42
N THR A 66 -2.37 6.18 4.95
CA THR A 66 -3.36 6.08 3.88
C THR A 66 -4.51 5.15 4.27
N ASP A 67 -5.62 5.25 3.55
CA ASP A 67 -6.81 4.44 3.68
C ASP A 67 -7.21 3.81 2.34
N LEU A 68 -8.23 2.95 2.37
CA LEU A 68 -8.64 2.21 1.18
C LEU A 68 -9.21 3.13 0.09
N GLU A 69 -9.93 4.19 0.47
CA GLU A 69 -10.50 5.14 -0.46
C GLU A 69 -9.40 5.88 -1.23
N SER A 70 -8.39 6.40 -0.53
CA SER A 70 -7.24 7.07 -1.13
C SER A 70 -6.48 6.15 -2.09
N VAL A 71 -6.28 4.88 -1.71
CA VAL A 71 -5.65 3.88 -2.57
C VAL A 71 -6.48 3.59 -3.83
N LEU A 72 -7.80 3.42 -3.70
CA LEU A 72 -8.68 3.19 -4.84
C LEU A 72 -8.70 4.39 -5.78
N LEU A 73 -8.72 5.62 -5.25
CA LEU A 73 -8.61 6.84 -6.04
C LEU A 73 -7.28 6.91 -6.79
N GLU A 74 -6.16 6.65 -6.10
CA GLU A 74 -4.84 6.64 -6.72
C GLU A 74 -4.71 5.57 -7.81
N ILE A 75 -5.26 4.37 -7.60
CA ILE A 75 -5.28 3.31 -8.63
C ILE A 75 -6.16 3.74 -9.79
N SER A 76 -7.37 4.24 -9.53
CA SER A 76 -8.32 4.68 -10.57
C SER A 76 -7.74 5.77 -11.48
N ALA A 77 -6.87 6.63 -10.94
CA ALA A 77 -6.17 7.66 -11.72
C ALA A 77 -5.06 7.09 -12.63
N ARG A 78 -4.63 5.84 -12.41
CA ARG A 78 -3.52 5.17 -13.12
C ARG A 78 -4.01 4.11 -14.10
N ILE A 79 -5.16 3.48 -13.81
CA ILE A 79 -5.82 2.56 -14.72
C ILE A 79 -6.76 3.35 -15.63
N THR A 80 -6.51 3.31 -16.93
CA THR A 80 -7.37 3.94 -17.95
C THR A 80 -8.32 2.92 -18.53
#